data_AF-A0AAD3CH22-F1
#
_entry.id   AF-A0AAD3CH22-F1
#
_cell.length_a   1.000
_cell.length_b   1.000
_cell.length_c   1.000
_cell.angle_alpha   90.00
_cell.angle_beta   90.00
_cell.angle_gamma   90.00
#
_symmetry.space_group_name_H-M   'P 1'
#
loop_
_entity.id
_entity.type
_entity.pdbx_description
1 polymer ?
#
loop_
_entity_poly.entity_id
_entity_poly.type
_entity_poly.pdbx_seq_one_letter_code
_entity_poly.pdbx_strand_id
1 'polypeptide(L)'
;MVYGISSSSSAETDNGTSVIKISMFLEEIQRRILLKEHTQENLLRLLQLVSPSITYSDLSNEEERIKAINKLLNQAHPSNFMDNIDAENIHVDMKAFCAKCCEQMQMKSSKKRLGRRKKQSKLQTSQENKAESVIQFNTRQKWSHLDGYVRPLPPEKLTSGKVLAPLVAYQCINARGAIAHGKRPSLVYSWENVESCRGISVMDVFKKHGGFKTISGSKVHDIKLEIIENGPVVSHSFIPTTSFATEHSKSIVPSRIKKHHYCMIIGWRLTEYGEAWLVQSYNGGEIMDIPVGRFSIDETIIAPKSSFVNLTWQQGPYFDRDMTLTKGWHNVEEITLKLSANELGKFAETFGDKDFSDAIIEKIRFVIRDKNKNAHSRSCSIQSLQWNKRQQVWDVTCLFNDKGSYPLLEQNLSI
;
A
#
# COMPACT_ATOMS: atom_id res chain seq x y z
N MET A 1 -85.12 -1.30 31.62
CA MET A 1 -84.13 -1.35 32.72
C MET A 1 -83.10 -2.38 32.29
N VAL A 2 -82.02 -2.07 31.57
CA VAL A 2 -80.79 -1.27 31.85
C VAL A 2 -80.00 -1.75 33.07
N TYR A 3 -78.69 -1.88 32.83
CA TYR A 3 -77.49 -2.19 33.67
C TYR A 3 -77.03 -3.65 33.65
N GLY A 4 -75.78 -3.99 33.31
CA GLY A 4 -74.64 -3.20 32.85
C GLY A 4 -73.42 -4.11 32.65
N ILE A 5 -72.74 -4.01 31.50
CA ILE A 5 -71.45 -4.67 31.24
C ILE A 5 -70.37 -3.61 31.37
N SER A 6 -69.46 -3.79 32.32
CA SER A 6 -68.27 -2.98 32.51
C SER A 6 -67.21 -3.37 31.49
N SER A 7 -66.93 -2.49 30.52
CA SER A 7 -65.79 -2.55 29.62
C SER A 7 -64.58 -1.85 30.24
N SER A 8 -63.53 -2.62 30.55
CA SER A 8 -62.21 -2.07 30.85
C SER A 8 -61.41 -1.94 29.55
N SER A 9 -61.27 -0.71 29.04
CA SER A 9 -60.37 -0.37 27.94
C SER A 9 -58.94 -0.21 28.48
N SER A 10 -58.03 -1.12 28.14
CA SER A 10 -56.60 -0.87 28.25
C SER A 10 -56.11 -0.26 26.93
N ALA A 11 -55.69 1.00 27.00
CA ALA A 11 -54.95 1.65 25.94
C ALA A 11 -53.55 1.00 25.84
N GLU A 12 -53.37 0.09 24.88
CA GLU A 12 -52.04 -0.32 24.46
C GLU A 12 -51.41 0.79 23.61
N THR A 13 -50.31 1.29 24.15
CA THR A 13 -49.52 2.43 23.69
C THR A 13 -48.76 2.12 22.40
N ASP A 14 -48.79 3.09 21.49
CA ASP A 14 -48.10 3.27 20.20
C ASP A 14 -46.54 3.33 20.30
N ASN A 15 -45.94 2.62 21.26
CA ASN A 15 -44.50 2.70 21.56
C ASN A 15 -43.62 1.91 20.56
N GLY A 16 -44.16 0.92 19.87
CA GLY A 16 -43.40 0.10 18.90
C GLY A 16 -43.02 0.86 17.63
N THR A 17 -43.88 1.76 17.16
CA THR A 17 -43.68 2.51 15.91
C THR A 17 -42.63 3.62 16.04
N SER A 18 -42.47 4.16 17.26
CA SER A 18 -41.51 5.22 17.58
C SER A 18 -40.07 4.70 17.61
N VAL A 19 -39.83 3.56 18.27
CA VAL A 19 -38.49 2.98 18.43
C VAL A 19 -37.86 2.56 17.10
N ILE A 20 -38.67 2.02 16.17
CA ILE A 20 -38.20 1.61 14.82
C ILE A 20 -37.78 2.81 13.97
N LYS A 21 -38.51 3.92 14.04
CA LYS A 21 -38.16 5.16 13.30
C LYS A 21 -36.91 5.83 13.84
N ILE A 22 -36.64 5.67 15.14
CA ILE A 22 -35.50 6.25 15.85
C ILE A 22 -34.20 5.51 15.48
N SER A 23 -34.19 4.17 15.45
CA SER A 23 -32.99 3.40 15.04
C SER A 23 -32.57 3.69 13.60
N MET A 24 -33.53 3.76 12.67
CA MET A 24 -33.25 4.04 11.26
C MET A 24 -32.63 5.41 11.00
N PHE A 25 -32.87 6.39 11.88
CA PHE A 25 -32.37 7.75 11.71
C PHE A 25 -30.84 7.83 11.91
N LEU A 26 -30.31 7.21 12.96
CA LEU A 26 -28.86 7.17 13.21
C LEU A 26 -28.11 6.36 12.15
N GLU A 27 -28.69 5.25 11.72
CA GLU A 27 -28.13 4.45 10.61
C GLU A 27 -28.05 5.26 9.31
N GLU A 28 -29.09 6.02 8.98
CA GLU A 28 -29.11 6.86 7.78
C GLU A 28 -28.12 8.04 7.88
N ILE A 29 -27.93 8.63 9.06
CA ILE A 29 -26.86 9.62 9.31
C ILE A 29 -25.51 8.97 9.09
N GLN A 30 -25.27 7.83 9.74
CA GLN A 30 -24.01 7.09 9.65
C GLN A 30 -23.69 6.76 8.19
N ARG A 31 -24.66 6.26 7.43
CA ARG A 31 -24.53 5.97 5.99
C ARG A 31 -24.16 7.20 5.16
N ARG A 32 -24.68 8.38 5.50
CA ARG A 32 -24.39 9.65 4.79
C ARG A 32 -23.03 10.25 5.13
N ILE A 33 -22.48 9.95 6.31
CA ILE A 33 -21.16 10.45 6.72
C ILE A 33 -20.02 9.48 6.40
N LEU A 34 -20.24 8.15 6.47
CA LEU A 34 -19.15 7.17 6.49
C LEU A 34 -18.37 7.04 5.16
N LEU A 35 -18.90 7.53 4.04
CA LEU A 35 -18.41 7.21 2.69
C LEU A 35 -18.44 8.39 1.72
N LYS A 36 -18.65 9.61 2.22
CA LYS A 36 -18.91 10.77 1.39
C LYS A 36 -17.80 11.80 1.56
N GLU A 37 -17.35 12.35 0.44
CA GLU A 37 -16.45 13.50 0.44
C GLU A 37 -17.10 14.69 1.17
N HIS A 38 -16.29 15.53 1.80
CA HIS A 38 -16.73 16.70 2.57
C HIS A 38 -17.20 17.87 1.68
N THR A 39 -18.24 17.63 0.87
CA THR A 39 -18.73 18.59 -0.13
C THR A 39 -20.01 19.29 0.32
N GLN A 40 -20.29 20.45 -0.28
CA GLN A 40 -21.53 21.19 -0.05
C GLN A 40 -22.78 20.35 -0.40
N GLU A 41 -22.71 19.53 -1.44
CA GLU A 41 -23.81 18.63 -1.84
C GLU A 41 -24.07 17.56 -0.79
N ASN A 42 -23.04 16.92 -0.25
CA ASN A 42 -23.21 15.89 0.78
C ASN A 42 -23.69 16.49 2.10
N LEU A 43 -23.23 17.70 2.45
CA LEU A 43 -23.79 18.45 3.57
C LEU A 43 -25.27 18.76 3.36
N LEU A 44 -25.68 19.19 2.16
CA LEU A 44 -27.10 19.45 1.85
C LEU A 44 -27.95 18.21 2.07
N ARG A 45 -27.54 17.08 1.50
CA ARG A 45 -28.26 15.81 1.64
C ARG A 45 -28.36 15.42 3.11
N LEU A 46 -27.30 15.57 3.90
CA LEU A 46 -27.34 15.25 5.32
C LEU A 46 -28.34 16.13 6.08
N LEU A 47 -28.33 17.44 5.84
CA LEU A 47 -29.25 18.39 6.49
C LEU A 47 -30.71 18.20 6.07
N GLN A 48 -30.96 17.70 4.86
CA GLN A 48 -32.31 17.36 4.38
C GLN A 48 -32.99 16.23 5.17
N LEU A 49 -32.25 15.46 5.97
CA LEU A 49 -32.84 14.49 6.89
C LEU A 49 -33.71 15.14 7.96
N VAL A 50 -33.34 16.35 8.40
CA VAL A 50 -34.04 17.09 9.48
C VAL A 50 -34.72 18.36 8.99
N SER A 51 -34.34 18.84 7.82
CA SER A 51 -34.88 20.04 7.17
C SER A 51 -35.06 19.79 5.66
N PRO A 52 -36.10 19.06 5.23
CA PRO A 52 -36.26 18.66 3.82
C PRO A 52 -36.33 19.82 2.83
N SER A 53 -36.75 21.00 3.29
CA SER A 53 -36.89 22.22 2.48
C SER A 53 -35.58 23.00 2.31
N ILE A 54 -34.48 22.60 2.96
CA ILE A 54 -33.20 23.31 2.83
C ILE A 54 -32.64 23.17 1.40
N THR A 55 -32.12 24.28 0.88
CA THR A 55 -31.58 24.40 -0.47
C THR A 55 -30.10 24.83 -0.47
N TYR A 56 -29.48 24.85 -1.65
CA TYR A 56 -28.09 25.32 -1.81
C TYR A 56 -27.90 26.81 -1.48
N SER A 57 -28.92 27.65 -1.71
CA SER A 57 -28.87 29.07 -1.32
C SER A 57 -28.83 29.22 0.20
N ASP A 58 -29.58 28.39 0.92
CA ASP A 58 -29.63 28.42 2.39
C ASP A 58 -28.29 27.97 2.98
N LEU A 59 -27.64 26.97 2.39
CA LEU A 59 -26.29 26.55 2.75
C LEU A 59 -25.22 27.63 2.54
N SER A 60 -25.45 28.52 1.58
CA SER A 60 -24.52 29.61 1.27
C SER A 60 -24.66 30.75 2.28
N ASN A 61 -25.83 30.88 2.93
CA ASN A 61 -26.03 31.74 4.09
C ASN A 61 -25.49 31.05 5.36
N GLU A 62 -24.63 31.74 6.10
CA GLU A 62 -23.99 31.16 7.29
C GLU A 62 -24.97 30.91 8.44
N GLU A 63 -25.93 31.80 8.65
CA GLU A 63 -26.90 31.70 9.74
C GLU A 63 -27.86 30.52 9.51
N GLU A 64 -28.41 30.40 8.31
CA GLU A 64 -29.32 29.30 7.96
C GLU A 64 -28.59 27.94 7.96
N ARG A 65 -27.33 27.91 7.48
CA ARG A 65 -26.48 26.72 7.57
C ARG A 65 -26.25 26.29 9.02
N ILE A 66 -25.85 27.20 9.91
CA ILE A 66 -25.59 26.90 11.33
C ILE A 66 -26.88 26.43 12.02
N LYS A 67 -28.01 27.09 11.75
CA LYS A 67 -29.33 26.72 12.29
C LYS A 67 -29.73 25.29 11.89
N ALA A 68 -29.52 24.92 10.63
CA ALA A 68 -29.80 23.57 10.14
C ALA A 68 -28.85 22.52 10.75
N ILE A 69 -27.56 22.84 10.89
CA ILE A 69 -26.58 21.96 11.54
C ILE A 69 -26.96 21.73 13.00
N ASN A 70 -27.26 22.80 13.76
CA ASN A 70 -27.65 22.67 15.17
C ASN A 70 -28.94 21.85 15.34
N LYS A 71 -29.90 22.01 14.41
CA LYS A 71 -31.11 21.17 14.40
C LYS A 71 -30.77 19.69 14.22
N LEU A 72 -29.88 19.37 13.28
CA LEU A 72 -29.41 18.00 13.05
C LEU A 72 -28.69 17.45 14.29
N LEU A 73 -27.75 18.22 14.86
CA LEU A 73 -27.00 17.81 16.06
C LEU A 73 -27.90 17.55 17.25
N ASN A 74 -28.91 18.40 17.47
CA ASN A 74 -29.85 18.24 18.57
C ASN A 74 -30.76 17.02 18.38
N GLN A 75 -31.18 16.73 17.14
CA GLN A 75 -32.02 15.56 16.87
C GLN A 75 -31.24 14.25 16.97
N ALA A 76 -29.98 14.24 16.54
CA ALA A 76 -29.08 13.11 16.61
C ALA A 76 -28.26 13.04 17.92
N HIS A 77 -28.66 13.80 18.96
CA HIS A 77 -27.93 13.83 20.22
C HIS A 77 -28.02 12.46 20.93
N PRO A 78 -26.94 11.92 21.51
CA PRO A 78 -26.90 10.59 22.12
C PRO A 78 -27.96 10.36 23.21
N SER A 79 -28.34 11.41 23.95
CA SER A 79 -29.41 11.35 24.95
C SER A 79 -30.78 10.93 24.38
N ASN A 80 -31.00 11.12 23.07
CA ASN A 80 -32.23 10.74 22.40
C ASN A 80 -32.23 9.25 21.97
N PHE A 81 -31.08 8.56 22.12
CA PHE A 81 -30.84 7.19 21.65
C PHE A 81 -30.10 6.38 22.71
N MET A 82 -30.59 6.38 23.96
CA MET A 82 -29.88 5.75 25.09
C MET A 82 -29.62 4.24 24.90
N ASP A 83 -30.44 3.56 24.08
CA ASP A 83 -30.32 2.14 23.78
C ASP A 83 -29.34 1.83 22.62
N ASN A 84 -28.83 2.85 21.91
CA ASN A 84 -27.91 2.69 20.79
C ASN A 84 -26.46 2.98 21.22
N ILE A 85 -25.67 1.91 21.32
CA ILE A 85 -24.27 1.93 21.79
C ILE A 85 -23.37 2.82 20.90
N ASP A 86 -23.72 3.00 19.63
CA ASP A 86 -22.93 3.76 18.66
C ASP A 86 -23.33 5.23 18.56
N ALA A 87 -24.40 5.66 19.24
CA ALA A 87 -24.95 7.02 19.11
C ALA A 87 -23.92 8.12 19.43
N GLU A 88 -23.08 7.92 20.45
CA GLU A 88 -22.01 8.86 20.82
C GLU A 88 -20.98 9.00 19.69
N ASN A 89 -20.54 7.87 19.13
CA ASN A 89 -19.55 7.84 18.04
C ASN A 89 -20.11 8.50 16.76
N ILE A 90 -21.36 8.17 16.39
CA ILE A 90 -22.04 8.74 15.23
C ILE A 90 -22.18 10.27 15.38
N HIS A 91 -22.51 10.74 16.59
CA HIS A 91 -22.64 12.16 16.88
C HIS A 91 -21.30 12.91 16.78
N VAL A 92 -20.21 12.31 17.25
CA VAL A 92 -18.84 12.85 17.10
C VAL A 92 -18.43 12.92 15.63
N ASP A 93 -18.62 11.84 14.87
CA ASP A 93 -18.27 11.75 13.45
C ASP A 93 -19.08 12.76 12.63
N MET A 94 -20.37 12.91 12.93
CA MET A 94 -21.25 13.88 12.28
C MET A 94 -20.81 15.33 12.54
N LYS A 95 -20.42 15.68 13.78
CA LYS A 95 -19.88 17.02 14.09
C LYS A 95 -18.61 17.30 13.28
N ALA A 96 -17.69 16.35 13.24
CA ALA A 96 -16.45 16.47 12.47
C ALA A 96 -16.72 16.63 10.96
N PHE A 97 -17.68 15.86 10.42
CA PHE A 97 -18.10 15.95 9.03
C PHE A 97 -18.66 17.33 8.68
N CYS A 98 -19.61 17.84 9.46
CA CYS A 98 -20.22 19.17 9.26
C CYS A 98 -19.17 20.30 9.32
N ALA A 99 -18.25 20.25 10.27
CA ALA A 99 -17.17 21.23 10.40
C ALA A 99 -16.26 21.26 9.16
N LYS A 100 -15.81 20.08 8.68
CA LYS A 100 -14.96 19.97 7.49
C LYS A 100 -15.67 20.45 6.22
N CYS A 101 -16.96 20.13 6.06
CA CYS A 101 -17.76 20.63 4.93
C CYS A 101 -17.82 22.17 4.93
N CYS A 102 -18.02 22.81 6.09
CA CYS A 102 -18.05 24.27 6.22
C CYS A 102 -16.68 24.90 5.89
N GLU A 103 -15.58 24.31 6.38
CA GLU A 103 -14.22 24.77 6.10
C GLU A 103 -13.92 24.76 4.59
N GLN A 104 -14.27 23.66 3.89
CA GLN A 104 -14.06 23.56 2.44
C GLN A 104 -14.84 24.61 1.65
N MET A 105 -16.07 24.95 2.10
CA MET A 105 -16.88 25.99 1.48
C MET A 105 -16.22 27.37 1.61
N GLN A 106 -15.63 27.68 2.77
CA GLN A 106 -14.92 28.95 3.03
C GLN A 106 -13.58 29.04 2.27
N MET A 107 -12.87 27.93 2.07
CA MET A 107 -11.64 27.93 1.27
C MET A 107 -11.88 28.22 -0.22
N LYS A 108 -13.03 27.78 -0.77
CA LYS A 108 -13.38 28.03 -2.18
C LYS A 108 -13.75 29.49 -2.47
N SER A 109 -14.38 30.20 -1.52
CA SER A 109 -14.66 31.63 -1.65
C SER A 109 -13.38 32.48 -1.55
N SER A 110 -12.41 32.05 -0.74
CA SER A 110 -11.12 32.73 -0.54
C SER A 110 -10.17 32.60 -1.75
N LYS A 111 -10.16 31.44 -2.43
CA LYS A 111 -9.30 31.20 -3.60
C LYS A 111 -9.71 32.00 -4.85
N LYS A 112 -10.98 32.44 -4.97
CA LYS A 112 -11.44 33.30 -6.08
C LYS A 112 -10.83 34.70 -6.07
N ARG A 113 -10.24 35.18 -4.96
CA ARG A 113 -9.59 36.51 -4.88
C ARG A 113 -8.08 36.52 -5.15
N LEU A 114 -7.42 35.36 -5.24
CA LEU A 114 -5.96 35.25 -5.44
C LEU A 114 -5.55 34.77 -6.83
N GLY A 115 -6.50 34.63 -7.76
CA GLY A 115 -6.28 34.17 -9.13
C GLY A 115 -5.62 35.19 -10.06
N ARG A 116 -4.43 35.72 -9.71
CA ARG A 116 -3.62 36.49 -10.66
C ARG A 116 -2.11 36.45 -10.37
N ARG A 117 -1.55 35.31 -9.97
CA ARG A 117 -0.11 35.02 -10.10
C ARG A 117 0.19 33.57 -9.73
N LYS A 118 0.44 32.73 -10.74
CA LYS A 118 1.48 31.68 -10.76
C LYS A 118 1.34 30.81 -12.00
N LYS A 119 2.03 31.21 -13.08
CA LYS A 119 2.50 30.31 -14.14
C LYS A 119 3.77 29.64 -13.62
N GLN A 120 3.64 28.56 -12.84
CA GLN A 120 4.73 27.64 -12.48
C GLN A 120 4.15 26.49 -11.61
N SER A 121 3.33 25.60 -12.19
CA SER A 121 2.96 24.33 -11.50
C SER A 121 2.46 23.24 -12.46
N LYS A 122 2.92 23.21 -13.72
CA LYS A 122 2.38 22.26 -14.70
C LYS A 122 2.82 20.80 -14.50
N LEU A 123 3.81 20.53 -13.65
CA LEU A 123 4.27 19.15 -13.34
C LEU A 123 3.58 18.52 -12.12
N GLN A 124 3.10 19.31 -11.15
CA GLN A 124 2.40 18.75 -9.98
C GLN A 124 0.97 18.31 -10.33
N THR A 125 0.28 19.04 -11.21
CA THR A 125 -1.11 18.75 -11.58
C THR A 125 -1.26 17.41 -12.34
N SER A 126 -0.23 16.94 -13.06
CA SER A 126 -0.31 15.66 -13.77
C SER A 126 -0.12 14.44 -12.86
N GLN A 127 0.61 14.58 -11.75
CA GLN A 127 0.77 13.51 -10.76
C GLN A 127 -0.44 13.41 -9.83
N GLU A 128 -0.98 14.54 -9.37
CA GLU A 128 -2.20 14.58 -8.54
C GLU A 128 -3.38 13.91 -9.27
N ASN A 129 -3.57 14.21 -10.56
CA ASN A 129 -4.64 13.60 -11.35
C ASN A 129 -4.48 12.07 -11.54
N LYS A 130 -3.26 11.54 -11.45
CA LYS A 130 -2.98 10.12 -11.72
C LYS A 130 -3.54 9.22 -10.62
N ALA A 131 -3.34 9.57 -9.35
CA ALA A 131 -3.88 8.78 -8.24
C ALA A 131 -5.39 8.96 -8.09
N GLU A 132 -5.96 10.13 -8.38
CA GLU A 132 -7.41 10.36 -8.34
C GLU A 132 -8.17 9.53 -9.38
N SER A 133 -7.54 9.21 -10.51
CA SER A 133 -8.17 8.38 -11.56
C SER A 133 -8.19 6.87 -11.27
N VAL A 134 -7.43 6.40 -10.28
CA VAL A 134 -7.26 4.96 -10.00
C VAL A 134 -8.16 4.53 -8.86
N ILE A 135 -9.31 3.96 -9.21
CA ILE A 135 -10.34 3.50 -8.26
C ILE A 135 -9.84 2.31 -7.42
N GLN A 136 -9.00 1.47 -8.00
CA GLN A 136 -8.39 0.32 -7.32
C GLN A 136 -6.97 0.09 -7.82
N PHE A 137 -6.10 -0.36 -6.94
CA PHE A 137 -4.72 -0.68 -7.26
C PHE A 137 -4.24 -1.84 -6.41
N ASN A 138 -3.61 -2.82 -7.05
CA ASN A 138 -2.90 -3.89 -6.35
C ASN A 138 -1.51 -4.03 -6.95
N THR A 139 -0.48 -3.87 -6.12
CA THR A 139 0.92 -4.03 -6.50
C THR A 139 1.15 -5.39 -7.19
N ARG A 140 0.53 -6.47 -6.71
CA ARG A 140 0.68 -7.81 -7.32
C ARG A 140 0.10 -7.91 -8.73
N GLN A 141 -1.00 -7.22 -9.00
CA GLN A 141 -1.60 -7.19 -10.34
C GLN A 141 -0.76 -6.37 -11.33
N LYS A 142 -0.18 -5.25 -10.88
CA LYS A 142 0.70 -4.43 -11.72
C LYS A 142 2.03 -5.14 -12.03
N TRP A 143 2.59 -5.82 -11.04
CA TRP A 143 3.86 -6.52 -11.13
C TRP A 143 3.65 -8.00 -10.82
N SER A 144 3.20 -8.76 -11.82
CA SER A 144 2.81 -10.18 -11.69
C SER A 144 3.92 -11.09 -11.16
N HIS A 145 5.20 -10.72 -11.32
CA HIS A 145 6.32 -11.46 -10.75
C HIS A 145 6.39 -11.39 -9.20
N LEU A 146 5.54 -10.59 -8.55
CA LEU A 146 5.42 -10.53 -7.10
C LEU A 146 4.56 -11.65 -6.51
N ASP A 147 3.76 -12.36 -7.31
CA ASP A 147 2.92 -13.46 -6.80
C ASP A 147 3.75 -14.60 -6.17
N GLY A 148 5.00 -14.75 -6.60
CA GLY A 148 5.95 -15.71 -6.03
C GLY A 148 6.65 -15.27 -4.73
N TYR A 149 6.45 -14.02 -4.26
CA TYR A 149 7.02 -13.51 -3.00
C TYR A 149 6.21 -13.87 -1.75
N VAL A 150 5.14 -14.64 -1.93
CA VAL A 150 4.55 -15.43 -0.86
C VAL A 150 5.55 -16.56 -0.54
N ARG A 151 6.65 -16.27 0.16
CA ARG A 151 7.22 -17.29 1.04
C ARG A 151 6.22 -17.37 2.19
N PRO A 152 5.34 -18.38 2.28
CA PRO A 152 4.79 -18.70 3.58
C PRO A 152 6.01 -18.93 4.46
N LEU A 153 6.16 -18.09 5.48
CA LEU A 153 7.09 -18.43 6.54
C LEU A 153 6.68 -19.81 7.06
N PRO A 154 7.63 -20.62 7.59
CA PRO A 154 7.24 -21.79 8.37
C PRO A 154 6.07 -21.40 9.31
N PRO A 155 5.03 -22.24 9.39
CA PRO A 155 3.72 -21.91 9.94
C PRO A 155 3.71 -21.63 11.46
N GLU A 156 4.88 -21.45 12.08
CA GLU A 156 4.97 -21.05 13.47
C GLU A 156 4.35 -19.67 13.62
N LYS A 157 3.15 -19.68 14.19
CA LYS A 157 2.45 -18.47 14.61
C LYS A 157 3.42 -17.64 15.43
N LEU A 158 3.70 -16.41 14.97
CA LEU A 158 4.42 -15.46 15.79
C LEU A 158 3.61 -15.21 17.06
N THR A 159 4.05 -15.76 18.18
CA THR A 159 3.47 -15.51 19.50
C THR A 159 3.94 -14.16 20.03
N SER A 160 5.18 -13.78 19.70
CA SER A 160 5.81 -12.53 20.08
C SER A 160 5.87 -11.52 18.93
N GLY A 161 5.40 -10.30 19.17
CA GLY A 161 5.52 -9.19 18.22
C GLY A 161 6.91 -8.54 18.15
N LYS A 162 7.95 -9.13 18.76
CA LYS A 162 9.33 -8.57 18.80
C LYS A 162 10.03 -8.56 17.44
N VAL A 163 9.67 -9.47 16.55
CA VAL A 163 10.30 -9.67 15.22
C VAL A 163 9.41 -9.26 14.06
N LEU A 164 8.20 -8.78 14.37
CA LEU A 164 7.20 -8.40 13.37
C LEU A 164 7.67 -7.21 12.52
N ALA A 165 8.29 -6.20 13.15
CA ALA A 165 8.81 -5.01 12.48
C ALA A 165 9.85 -5.32 11.39
N PRO A 166 10.97 -6.02 11.69
CA PRO A 166 11.98 -6.31 10.68
C PRO A 166 11.45 -7.27 9.61
N LEU A 167 10.57 -8.20 9.98
CA LEU A 167 9.98 -9.14 9.03
C LEU A 167 9.17 -8.43 7.94
N VAL A 168 8.26 -7.53 8.34
CA VAL A 168 7.45 -6.74 7.42
C VAL A 168 8.33 -5.78 6.60
N ALA A 169 9.38 -5.22 7.20
CA ALA A 169 10.34 -4.36 6.50
C ALA A 169 11.10 -5.13 5.40
N TYR A 170 11.60 -6.34 5.69
CA TYR A 170 12.27 -7.16 4.67
C TYR A 170 11.33 -7.63 3.58
N GLN A 171 10.06 -7.95 3.90
CA GLN A 171 9.05 -8.21 2.88
C GLN A 171 8.87 -7.01 1.93
N CYS A 172 8.80 -5.80 2.48
CA CYS A 172 8.72 -4.57 1.70
C CYS A 172 9.96 -4.36 0.82
N ILE A 173 11.17 -4.53 1.37
CA ILE A 173 12.42 -4.43 0.60
C ILE A 173 12.47 -5.46 -0.53
N ASN A 174 12.13 -6.71 -0.24
CA ASN A 174 12.14 -7.79 -1.22
C ASN A 174 11.15 -7.52 -2.36
N ALA A 175 9.94 -7.05 -2.03
CA ALA A 175 8.95 -6.69 -3.03
C ALA A 175 9.41 -5.51 -3.89
N ARG A 176 9.95 -4.44 -3.28
CA ARG A 176 10.49 -3.29 -4.03
C ARG A 176 11.73 -3.63 -4.84
N GLY A 177 12.56 -4.55 -4.35
CA GLY A 177 13.69 -5.10 -5.07
C GLY A 177 13.27 -5.85 -6.32
N ALA A 178 12.28 -6.71 -6.20
CA ALA A 178 11.69 -7.41 -7.33
C ALA A 178 11.10 -6.45 -8.36
N ILE A 179 10.40 -5.40 -7.91
CA ILE A 179 9.89 -4.32 -8.78
C ILE A 179 11.04 -3.64 -9.53
N ALA A 180 12.09 -3.23 -8.82
CA ALA A 180 13.25 -2.55 -9.41
C ALA A 180 14.04 -3.45 -10.37
N HIS A 181 14.09 -4.76 -10.08
CA HIS A 181 14.74 -5.78 -10.88
C HIS A 181 13.89 -6.22 -12.08
N GLY A 182 12.56 -6.02 -12.04
CA GLY A 182 11.59 -6.36 -13.09
C GLY A 182 11.20 -7.85 -13.16
N LYS A 183 11.77 -8.68 -12.29
CA LYS A 183 11.47 -10.11 -12.12
C LYS A 183 11.83 -10.52 -10.70
N ARG A 184 11.48 -11.75 -10.28
CA ARG A 184 11.91 -12.29 -8.99
C ARG A 184 13.44 -12.40 -8.91
N PRO A 185 14.14 -11.61 -8.07
CA PRO A 185 15.58 -11.79 -7.87
C PRO A 185 15.92 -13.10 -7.20
N SER A 186 17.14 -13.58 -7.47
CA SER A 186 17.72 -14.74 -6.78
C SER A 186 18.12 -14.38 -5.35
N LEU A 187 18.56 -13.14 -5.12
CA LEU A 187 18.83 -12.63 -3.78
C LEU A 187 17.53 -12.14 -3.12
N VAL A 188 17.27 -12.68 -1.94
CA VAL A 188 16.15 -12.30 -1.09
C VAL A 188 16.71 -12.08 0.31
N TYR A 189 16.34 -10.97 0.95
CA TYR A 189 16.69 -10.75 2.35
C TYR A 189 15.82 -11.65 3.21
N SER A 190 16.44 -12.65 3.82
CA SER A 190 15.79 -13.57 4.75
C SER A 190 15.96 -13.10 6.19
N TRP A 191 15.06 -13.56 7.05
CA TRP A 191 14.97 -13.24 8.49
C TRP A 191 15.34 -14.46 9.34
N GLU A 192 15.96 -15.49 8.73
CA GLU A 192 16.26 -16.82 9.29
C GLU A 192 17.12 -16.81 10.56
N ASN A 193 17.68 -15.66 10.97
CA ASN A 193 18.23 -15.45 12.29
C ASN A 193 17.31 -14.55 13.13
N VAL A 194 16.12 -15.06 13.41
CA VAL A 194 15.01 -14.41 14.14
C VAL A 194 15.50 -13.70 15.41
N GLU A 195 16.44 -14.33 16.12
CA GLU A 195 17.00 -13.81 17.37
C GLU A 195 17.82 -12.54 17.14
N SER A 196 18.66 -12.54 16.11
CA SER A 196 19.49 -11.39 15.74
C SER A 196 18.67 -10.18 15.27
N CYS A 197 17.43 -10.42 14.80
CA CYS A 197 16.50 -9.38 14.37
C CYS A 197 15.65 -8.80 15.52
N ARG A 198 15.75 -9.33 16.75
CA ARG A 198 14.90 -8.86 17.86
C ARG A 198 15.19 -7.39 18.18
N GLY A 199 14.11 -6.60 18.23
CA GLY A 199 14.20 -5.18 18.60
C GLY A 199 14.66 -4.25 17.48
N ILE A 200 15.00 -4.77 16.29
CA ILE A 200 15.30 -3.94 15.13
C ILE A 200 14.01 -3.27 14.65
N SER A 201 14.04 -1.94 14.45
CA SER A 201 12.88 -1.21 13.94
C SER A 201 12.81 -1.28 12.40
N VAL A 202 11.62 -1.01 11.83
CA VAL A 202 11.44 -0.84 10.36
C VAL A 202 12.42 0.19 9.80
N MET A 203 12.62 1.29 10.53
CA MET A 203 13.50 2.40 10.15
C MET A 203 14.96 1.95 10.08
N ASP A 204 15.40 1.12 11.02
CA ASP A 204 16.78 0.63 11.06
C ASP A 204 17.05 -0.34 9.90
N VAL A 205 16.09 -1.22 9.60
CA VAL A 205 16.15 -2.05 8.40
C VAL A 205 16.28 -1.17 7.15
N PHE A 206 15.38 -0.20 6.95
CA PHE A 206 15.43 0.66 5.76
C PHE A 206 16.69 1.53 5.70
N LYS A 207 17.23 2.00 6.83
CA LYS A 207 18.52 2.71 6.91
C LYS A 207 19.66 1.86 6.34
N LYS A 208 19.72 0.56 6.65
CA LYS A 208 20.72 -0.36 6.07
C LYS A 208 20.62 -0.48 4.54
N HIS A 209 19.44 -0.19 3.97
CA HIS A 209 19.16 -0.30 2.53
C HIS A 209 18.94 1.04 1.82
N GLY A 210 19.58 2.12 2.29
CA GLY A 210 19.57 3.42 1.63
C GLY A 210 18.60 4.45 2.22
N GLY A 211 18.04 4.17 3.39
CA GLY A 211 17.21 5.10 4.15
C GLY A 211 15.72 4.87 4.00
N PHE A 212 14.96 5.61 4.81
CA PHE A 212 13.51 5.62 4.78
C PHE A 212 12.97 7.04 4.58
N LYS A 213 11.69 7.11 4.25
CA LYS A 213 10.86 8.30 4.35
C LYS A 213 9.59 7.98 5.12
N THR A 214 9.12 8.96 5.86
CA THR A 214 7.85 8.89 6.56
C THR A 214 6.81 9.68 5.77
N ILE A 215 5.70 9.04 5.46
CA ILE A 215 4.53 9.66 4.84
C ILE A 215 3.53 9.83 5.97
N SER A 216 3.35 11.08 6.41
CA SER A 216 2.44 11.41 7.51
C SER A 216 0.99 11.39 6.99
N GLY A 217 0.08 10.78 7.75
CA GLY A 217 -1.27 10.39 7.32
C GLY A 217 -2.26 11.51 6.98
N SER A 218 -1.84 12.77 6.93
CA SER A 218 -2.73 13.86 6.50
C SER A 218 -3.09 13.79 5.01
N LYS A 219 -2.48 12.87 4.24
CA LYS A 219 -2.71 12.71 2.79
C LYS A 219 -2.68 11.23 2.37
N VAL A 220 -3.82 10.54 2.49
CA VAL A 220 -4.07 9.21 1.88
C VAL A 220 -3.58 9.16 0.42
N HIS A 221 -3.75 10.26 -0.30
CA HIS A 221 -3.26 10.44 -1.66
C HIS A 221 -1.75 10.18 -1.83
N ASP A 222 -0.91 10.67 -0.90
CA ASP A 222 0.55 10.53 -0.98
C ASP A 222 0.96 9.07 -0.78
N ILE A 223 0.23 8.32 0.07
CA ILE A 223 0.41 6.88 0.27
C ILE A 223 0.10 6.14 -1.04
N LYS A 224 -1.03 6.47 -1.70
CA LYS A 224 -1.43 5.87 -2.98
C LYS A 224 -0.42 6.14 -4.08
N LEU A 225 0.04 7.38 -4.22
CA LEU A 225 1.08 7.76 -5.18
C LEU A 225 2.36 6.97 -4.93
N GLU A 226 2.79 6.86 -3.67
CA GLU A 226 3.98 6.09 -3.32
C GLU A 226 3.86 4.62 -3.73
N ILE A 227 2.69 4.01 -3.49
CA ILE A 227 2.42 2.62 -3.86
C ILE A 227 2.42 2.44 -5.39
N ILE A 228 1.81 3.38 -6.13
CA ILE A 228 1.79 3.35 -7.60
C ILE A 228 3.21 3.46 -8.16
N GLU A 229 4.01 4.40 -7.66
CA GLU A 229 5.30 4.73 -8.25
C GLU A 229 6.41 3.75 -7.83
N ASN A 230 6.45 3.40 -6.54
CA ASN A 230 7.59 2.73 -5.93
C ASN A 230 7.25 1.36 -5.32
N GLY A 231 5.97 0.99 -5.25
CA GLY A 231 5.51 -0.28 -4.68
C GLY A 231 5.19 -0.19 -3.19
N PRO A 232 5.10 -1.34 -2.49
CA PRO A 232 4.44 -1.43 -1.19
C PRO A 232 5.13 -0.60 -0.11
N VAL A 233 4.37 -0.28 0.93
CA VAL A 233 4.81 0.54 2.08
C VAL A 233 4.47 -0.17 3.39
N VAL A 234 5.06 0.27 4.50
CA VAL A 234 4.83 -0.31 5.82
C VAL A 234 4.01 0.64 6.69
N SER A 235 2.90 0.16 7.25
CA SER A 235 2.21 0.88 8.32
C SER A 235 2.92 0.66 9.65
N HIS A 236 3.19 1.76 10.35
CA HIS A 236 3.73 1.78 11.70
C HIS A 236 2.65 2.03 12.77
N SER A 237 1.48 2.50 12.35
CA SER A 237 0.43 3.03 13.23
C SER A 237 -0.80 2.12 13.36
N PHE A 238 -0.85 0.97 12.69
CA PHE A 238 -2.01 0.07 12.74
C PHE A 238 -2.23 -0.51 14.14
N ILE A 239 -3.45 -0.38 14.68
CA ILE A 239 -3.86 -0.87 16.00
C ILE A 239 -5.12 -1.76 15.86
N PRO A 240 -4.99 -3.09 15.72
CA PRO A 240 -6.12 -3.98 15.56
C PRO A 240 -6.93 -4.14 16.86
N THR A 241 -8.26 -4.18 16.74
CA THR A 241 -9.16 -4.53 17.85
C THR A 241 -9.17 -6.04 18.10
N THR A 242 -9.75 -6.46 19.23
CA THR A 242 -9.92 -7.88 19.56
C THR A 242 -10.83 -8.59 18.55
N SER A 243 -11.90 -7.94 18.10
CA SER A 243 -12.81 -8.50 17.08
C SER A 243 -12.08 -8.72 15.76
N PHE A 244 -11.36 -7.69 15.26
CA PHE A 244 -10.58 -7.78 14.04
C PHE A 244 -9.51 -8.87 14.12
N ALA A 245 -8.83 -9.00 15.25
CA ALA A 245 -7.82 -10.04 15.46
C ALA A 245 -8.40 -11.45 15.51
N THR A 246 -9.67 -11.61 15.93
CA THR A 246 -10.34 -12.91 15.94
C THR A 246 -10.67 -13.37 14.53
N GLU A 247 -11.18 -12.45 13.68
CA GLU A 247 -11.42 -12.70 12.27
C GLU A 247 -10.13 -13.03 11.52
N HIS A 248 -9.06 -12.29 11.79
CA HIS A 248 -7.74 -12.44 11.16
C HIS A 248 -6.70 -13.12 12.05
N SER A 249 -7.10 -14.19 12.75
CA SER A 249 -6.26 -14.87 13.77
C SER A 249 -4.95 -15.47 13.26
N LYS A 250 -4.80 -15.64 11.94
CA LYS A 250 -3.56 -16.09 11.29
C LYS A 250 -2.61 -14.94 10.95
N SER A 251 -3.15 -13.73 10.85
CA SER A 251 -2.47 -12.54 10.32
C SER A 251 -2.15 -11.51 11.39
N ILE A 252 -2.87 -11.54 12.51
CA ILE A 252 -2.62 -10.69 13.68
C ILE A 252 -1.84 -11.45 14.75
N VAL A 253 -0.78 -10.81 15.26
CA VAL A 253 0.05 -11.36 16.34
C VAL A 253 -0.68 -11.12 17.67
N PRO A 254 -1.02 -12.16 18.46
CA PRO A 254 -1.84 -12.00 19.67
C PRO A 254 -1.29 -10.97 20.68
N SER A 255 0.03 -10.92 20.85
CA SER A 255 0.69 -9.97 21.75
C SER A 255 0.61 -8.49 21.30
N ARG A 256 0.09 -8.23 20.10
CA ARG A 256 -0.08 -6.90 19.49
C ARG A 256 -1.54 -6.44 19.36
N ILE A 257 -2.50 -7.19 19.89
CA ILE A 257 -3.91 -6.75 19.93
C ILE A 257 -4.03 -5.48 20.79
N LYS A 258 -4.75 -4.47 20.29
CA LYS A 258 -4.86 -3.11 20.89
C LYS A 258 -3.51 -2.40 21.07
N LYS A 259 -2.50 -2.77 20.29
CA LYS A 259 -1.17 -2.14 20.26
C LYS A 259 -0.73 -1.96 18.80
N HIS A 260 0.32 -1.17 18.58
CA HIS A 260 0.93 -1.04 17.26
C HIS A 260 1.33 -2.41 16.69
N HIS A 261 0.79 -2.72 15.53
CA HIS A 261 1.04 -3.90 14.72
C HIS A 261 1.58 -3.43 13.37
N TYR A 262 2.66 -4.06 12.90
CA TYR A 262 3.27 -3.69 11.62
C TYR A 262 2.67 -4.52 10.51
N CYS A 263 2.28 -3.87 9.42
CA CYS A 263 1.74 -4.54 8.25
C CYS A 263 2.19 -3.85 6.97
N MET A 264 2.18 -4.59 5.86
CA MET A 264 2.57 -4.08 4.56
C MET A 264 1.35 -3.73 3.73
N ILE A 265 1.20 -2.46 3.36
CA ILE A 265 0.14 -1.99 2.46
C ILE A 265 0.62 -2.20 1.03
N ILE A 266 -0.12 -2.99 0.26
CA ILE A 266 0.21 -3.38 -1.11
C ILE A 266 -0.74 -2.77 -2.14
N GLY A 267 -1.76 -2.03 -1.72
CA GLY A 267 -2.75 -1.47 -2.63
C GLY A 267 -4.02 -0.99 -1.91
N TRP A 268 -5.05 -0.71 -2.68
CA TRP A 268 -6.38 -0.37 -2.19
C TRP A 268 -7.44 -0.83 -3.20
N ARG A 269 -8.68 -0.94 -2.74
CA ARG A 269 -9.84 -1.16 -3.60
C ARG A 269 -11.07 -0.46 -3.05
N LEU A 270 -12.00 -0.15 -3.94
CA LEU A 270 -13.34 0.26 -3.56
C LEU A 270 -14.19 -0.98 -3.28
N THR A 271 -14.73 -1.07 -2.07
CA THR A 271 -15.70 -2.07 -1.64
C THR A 271 -17.10 -1.46 -1.55
N GLU A 272 -18.11 -2.27 -1.28
CA GLU A 272 -19.47 -1.77 -1.01
C GLU A 272 -19.53 -0.85 0.23
N TYR A 273 -18.61 -1.04 1.18
CA TYR A 273 -18.45 -0.24 2.39
C TYR A 273 -17.40 0.87 2.26
N GLY A 274 -17.00 1.22 1.04
CA GLY A 274 -16.00 2.26 0.79
C GLY A 274 -14.61 1.75 0.48
N GLU A 275 -13.66 2.66 0.55
CA GLU A 275 -12.28 2.34 0.23
C GLU A 275 -11.61 1.54 1.34
N ALA A 276 -10.90 0.49 0.95
CA ALA A 276 -10.11 -0.35 1.85
C ALA A 276 -8.68 -0.49 1.34
N TRP A 277 -7.73 -0.43 2.26
CA TRP A 277 -6.35 -0.82 2.05
C TRP A 277 -6.25 -2.33 1.89
N LEU A 278 -5.49 -2.75 0.87
CA LEU A 278 -5.06 -4.14 0.70
C LEU A 278 -3.77 -4.36 1.49
N VAL A 279 -3.84 -5.20 2.50
CA VAL A 279 -2.76 -5.36 3.48
C VAL A 279 -2.25 -6.79 3.46
N GLN A 280 -0.99 -6.97 3.07
CA GLN A 280 -0.32 -8.25 3.16
C GLN A 280 0.15 -8.47 4.60
N SER A 281 -0.29 -9.59 5.18
CA SER A 281 0.15 -9.99 6.50
C SER A 281 1.58 -10.53 6.50
N TYR A 282 2.17 -10.62 7.69
CA TYR A 282 3.54 -11.09 7.87
C TYR A 282 3.76 -12.54 7.39
N ASN A 283 2.71 -13.35 7.32
CA ASN A 283 2.79 -14.73 6.81
C ASN A 283 2.74 -14.80 5.27
N GLY A 284 2.42 -13.68 4.61
CA GLY A 284 2.35 -13.52 3.15
C GLY A 284 1.17 -14.19 2.45
N GLY A 285 0.46 -15.09 3.12
CA GLY A 285 -0.59 -15.94 2.55
C GLY A 285 -1.98 -15.30 2.51
N GLU A 286 -2.24 -14.31 3.37
CA GLU A 286 -3.52 -13.61 3.45
C GLU A 286 -3.36 -12.13 3.09
N ILE A 287 -4.30 -11.62 2.29
CA ILE A 287 -4.49 -10.18 2.06
C ILE A 287 -5.73 -9.79 2.84
N MET A 288 -5.56 -8.89 3.81
CA MET A 288 -6.66 -8.33 4.60
C MET A 288 -7.15 -7.04 3.94
N ASP A 289 -8.47 -6.83 3.97
CA ASP A 289 -9.06 -5.54 3.64
C ASP A 289 -9.25 -4.72 4.91
N ILE A 290 -8.62 -3.55 4.96
CA ILE A 290 -8.71 -2.66 6.11
C ILE A 290 -9.29 -1.32 5.64
N PRO A 291 -10.49 -0.92 6.09
CA PRO A 291 -11.09 0.34 5.65
C PRO A 291 -10.16 1.54 5.89
N VAL A 292 -10.10 2.45 4.94
CA VAL A 292 -9.29 3.67 5.02
C VAL A 292 -9.73 4.51 6.22
N GLY A 293 -8.78 5.08 6.97
CA GLY A 293 -9.05 5.86 8.18
C GLY A 293 -9.49 5.04 9.40
N ARG A 294 -9.50 3.70 9.33
CA ARG A 294 -9.77 2.83 10.49
C ARG A 294 -8.49 2.26 11.08
N PHE A 295 -8.53 1.97 12.38
CA PHE A 295 -7.44 1.36 13.14
C PHE A 295 -6.10 2.11 13.03
N SER A 296 -6.14 3.41 12.70
CA SER A 296 -4.96 4.24 12.52
C SER A 296 -3.98 3.74 11.46
N ILE A 297 -4.39 2.86 10.54
CA ILE A 297 -3.47 2.16 9.63
C ILE A 297 -2.68 3.10 8.70
N ASP A 298 -3.25 4.24 8.35
CA ASP A 298 -2.71 5.24 7.43
C ASP A 298 -2.15 6.49 8.11
N GLU A 299 -2.10 6.54 9.45
CA GLU A 299 -1.59 7.70 10.19
C GLU A 299 -0.07 7.88 10.07
N THR A 300 0.69 6.80 10.15
CA THR A 300 2.16 6.80 10.04
C THR A 300 2.64 5.70 9.12
N ILE A 301 2.95 6.08 7.88
CA ILE A 301 3.48 5.17 6.87
C ILE A 301 4.97 5.37 6.72
N ILE A 302 5.71 4.27 6.63
CA ILE A 302 7.16 4.26 6.41
C ILE A 302 7.42 3.54 5.08
N ALA A 303 8.18 4.18 4.21
CA ALA A 303 8.59 3.61 2.93
C ALA A 303 10.11 3.69 2.77
N PRO A 304 10.74 2.76 2.04
CA PRO A 304 12.13 2.91 1.63
C PRO A 304 12.33 4.20 0.82
N LYS A 305 13.42 4.92 1.07
CA LYS A 305 13.77 6.14 0.32
C LYS A 305 14.31 5.83 -1.07
N SER A 306 15.00 4.70 -1.19
CA SER A 306 15.62 4.24 -2.44
C SER A 306 14.60 3.59 -3.37
N SER A 307 14.80 3.76 -4.68
CA SER A 307 14.07 3.01 -5.73
C SER A 307 14.67 1.63 -5.98
N PHE A 308 15.77 1.28 -5.31
CA PHE A 308 16.51 0.02 -5.44
C PHE A 308 17.10 -0.27 -6.83
N VAL A 309 16.88 0.60 -7.82
CA VAL A 309 17.35 0.46 -9.22
C VAL A 309 18.88 0.35 -9.32
N ASN A 310 19.60 0.95 -8.38
CA ASN A 310 21.07 0.95 -8.35
C ASN A 310 21.67 -0.07 -7.35
N LEU A 311 20.86 -0.93 -6.75
CA LEU A 311 21.34 -2.03 -5.90
C LEU A 311 21.46 -3.33 -6.70
N THR A 312 22.39 -4.18 -6.31
CA THR A 312 22.56 -5.51 -6.88
C THR A 312 21.62 -6.51 -6.21
N TRP A 313 20.86 -7.23 -7.03
CA TRP A 313 19.89 -8.23 -6.58
C TRP A 313 20.24 -9.65 -7.00
N GLN A 314 21.44 -9.83 -7.54
CA GLN A 314 22.02 -11.12 -7.89
C GLN A 314 23.46 -11.13 -7.40
N GLN A 315 23.89 -12.29 -6.90
CA GLN A 315 25.29 -12.52 -6.57
C GLN A 315 26.05 -12.96 -7.81
N GLY A 316 27.30 -12.53 -7.89
CA GLY A 316 28.26 -13.09 -8.82
C GLY A 316 29.46 -12.17 -8.99
N PRO A 317 30.46 -12.62 -9.74
CA PRO A 317 31.27 -11.67 -10.48
C PRO A 317 30.35 -10.97 -11.52
N TYR A 318 30.49 -9.65 -11.62
CA TYR A 318 29.63 -8.81 -12.44
C TYR A 318 30.33 -8.41 -13.73
N PHE A 319 29.60 -8.49 -14.85
CA PHE A 319 29.99 -7.86 -16.09
C PHE A 319 29.04 -6.68 -16.38
N ASP A 320 29.56 -5.46 -16.17
CA ASP A 320 28.82 -4.22 -16.41
C ASP A 320 28.82 -3.84 -17.88
N ARG A 321 27.63 -3.76 -18.46
CA ARG A 321 27.45 -3.37 -19.86
C ARG A 321 26.31 -2.39 -20.03
N ASP A 322 26.44 -1.53 -21.04
CA ASP A 322 25.30 -0.73 -21.49
C ASP A 322 24.26 -1.62 -22.19
N MET A 323 23.11 -1.80 -21.55
CA MET A 323 22.03 -2.62 -22.07
C MET A 323 20.90 -1.79 -22.69
N THR A 324 21.07 -0.47 -22.83
CA THR A 324 20.03 0.44 -23.33
C THR A 324 19.54 0.09 -24.74
N LEU A 325 20.43 -0.42 -25.59
CA LEU A 325 20.10 -0.83 -26.96
C LEU A 325 19.51 -2.25 -27.05
N THR A 326 19.64 -3.06 -26.01
CA THR A 326 19.16 -4.45 -26.00
C THR A 326 17.80 -4.55 -25.31
N LYS A 327 16.78 -3.92 -25.89
CA LYS A 327 15.42 -3.93 -25.30
C LYS A 327 14.92 -5.36 -25.10
N GLY A 328 14.29 -5.62 -23.95
CA GLY A 328 13.69 -6.92 -23.66
C GLY A 328 14.68 -8.04 -23.31
N TRP A 329 15.98 -7.75 -23.18
CA TRP A 329 16.99 -8.75 -22.83
C TRP A 329 16.72 -9.47 -21.50
N HIS A 330 15.84 -8.92 -20.66
CA HIS A 330 15.41 -9.55 -19.42
C HIS A 330 14.54 -10.80 -19.62
N ASN A 331 13.92 -10.92 -20.81
CA ASN A 331 12.88 -11.92 -21.09
C ASN A 331 13.30 -12.97 -22.13
N VAL A 332 14.50 -12.86 -22.71
CA VAL A 332 15.01 -13.82 -23.70
C VAL A 332 15.73 -14.98 -23.02
N GLU A 333 15.88 -16.13 -23.68
CA GLU A 333 16.61 -17.27 -23.11
C GLU A 333 18.12 -17.14 -23.26
N GLU A 334 18.55 -16.45 -24.32
CA GLU A 334 19.95 -16.20 -24.64
C GLU A 334 20.16 -14.77 -25.12
N ILE A 335 21.40 -14.29 -25.03
CA ILE A 335 21.82 -13.01 -25.59
C ILE A 335 23.17 -13.16 -26.29
N THR A 336 23.31 -12.52 -27.45
CA THR A 336 24.62 -12.35 -28.09
C THR A 336 25.13 -10.93 -27.84
N LEU A 337 26.22 -10.83 -27.11
CA LEU A 337 26.92 -9.59 -26.82
C LEU A 337 28.01 -9.37 -27.88
N LYS A 338 28.03 -8.18 -28.47
CA LYS A 338 29.09 -7.77 -29.40
C LYS A 338 30.16 -7.01 -28.63
N LEU A 339 31.36 -7.56 -28.52
CA LEU A 339 32.45 -7.00 -27.72
C LEU A 339 33.63 -6.64 -28.63
N SER A 340 34.14 -5.42 -28.50
CA SER A 340 35.48 -5.10 -28.99
C SER A 340 36.54 -5.93 -28.25
N ALA A 341 37.77 -5.99 -28.78
CA ALA A 341 38.86 -6.72 -28.11
C ALA A 341 39.13 -6.22 -26.68
N ASN A 342 39.01 -4.91 -26.44
CA ASN A 342 39.17 -4.32 -25.12
C ASN A 342 38.03 -4.73 -24.16
N GLU A 343 36.78 -4.70 -24.63
CA GLU A 343 35.65 -5.13 -23.82
C GLU A 343 35.67 -6.64 -23.55
N LEU A 344 36.18 -7.44 -24.48
CA LEU A 344 36.39 -8.87 -24.27
C LEU A 344 37.43 -9.11 -23.16
N GLY A 345 38.51 -8.31 -23.11
CA GLY A 345 39.48 -8.36 -22.02
C GLY A 345 38.84 -8.11 -20.66
N LYS A 346 38.05 -7.03 -20.54
CA LYS A 346 37.27 -6.74 -19.30
C LYS A 346 36.26 -7.82 -18.97
N PHE A 347 35.67 -8.44 -19.99
CA PHE A 347 34.76 -9.55 -19.79
C PHE A 347 35.48 -10.78 -19.22
N ALA A 348 36.69 -11.05 -19.68
CA ALA A 348 37.53 -12.15 -19.19
C ALA A 348 37.84 -12.01 -17.69
N GLU A 349 38.04 -10.79 -17.18
CA GLU A 349 38.30 -10.52 -15.75
C GLU A 349 37.17 -11.04 -14.83
N THR A 350 35.94 -11.18 -15.35
CA THR A 350 34.79 -11.76 -14.62
C THR A 350 35.03 -13.21 -14.19
N PHE A 351 35.96 -13.92 -14.85
CA PHE A 351 36.26 -15.33 -14.62
C PHE A 351 37.55 -15.54 -13.78
N GLY A 352 38.22 -14.46 -13.36
CA GLY A 352 39.47 -14.55 -12.60
C GLY A 352 40.57 -15.22 -13.41
N ASP A 353 41.15 -16.29 -12.87
CA ASP A 353 42.26 -17.02 -13.50
C ASP A 353 41.82 -18.05 -14.56
N LYS A 354 40.51 -18.20 -14.78
CA LYS A 354 39.94 -19.13 -15.76
C LYS A 354 39.92 -18.50 -17.15
N ASP A 355 40.35 -19.25 -18.16
CA ASP A 355 40.25 -18.81 -19.55
C ASP A 355 38.81 -18.98 -20.10
N PHE A 356 38.56 -18.48 -21.31
CA PHE A 356 37.24 -18.59 -21.94
C PHE A 356 36.86 -20.04 -22.29
N SER A 357 37.83 -20.89 -22.61
CA SER A 357 37.56 -22.28 -22.95
C SER A 357 37.02 -23.03 -21.74
N ASP A 358 37.70 -22.87 -20.59
CA ASP A 358 37.28 -23.41 -19.31
C ASP A 358 35.91 -22.85 -18.90
N ALA A 359 35.70 -21.53 -19.02
CA ALA A 359 34.42 -20.91 -18.69
C ALA A 359 33.25 -21.46 -19.53
N ILE A 360 33.49 -21.78 -20.82
CA ILE A 360 32.49 -22.37 -21.72
C ILE A 360 32.24 -23.86 -21.39
N ILE A 361 33.29 -24.64 -21.15
CA ILE A 361 33.21 -26.08 -20.87
C ILE A 361 32.58 -26.33 -19.50
N GLU A 362 33.07 -25.65 -18.46
CA GLU A 362 32.59 -25.78 -17.08
C GLU A 362 31.27 -25.03 -16.82
N LYS A 363 30.79 -24.26 -17.81
CA LYS A 363 29.57 -23.42 -17.69
C LYS A 363 29.64 -22.49 -16.47
N ILE A 364 30.78 -21.83 -16.29
CA ILE A 364 30.98 -20.89 -15.18
C ILE A 364 29.90 -19.82 -15.21
N ARG A 365 29.28 -19.59 -14.05
CA ARG A 365 28.20 -18.61 -13.88
C ARG A 365 28.78 -17.24 -13.57
N PHE A 366 28.21 -16.23 -14.22
CA PHE A 366 28.46 -14.83 -13.94
C PHE A 366 27.16 -14.04 -14.09
N VAL A 367 27.20 -12.74 -13.79
CA VAL A 367 26.02 -11.86 -13.88
C VAL A 367 26.27 -10.74 -14.89
N ILE A 368 25.46 -10.67 -15.93
CA ILE A 368 25.39 -9.47 -16.79
C ILE A 368 24.54 -8.42 -16.06
N ARG A 369 25.05 -7.20 -15.97
CA ARG A 369 24.37 -6.07 -15.30
C ARG A 369 24.31 -4.86 -16.22
N ASP A 370 23.15 -4.20 -16.27
CA ASP A 370 23.05 -2.89 -16.90
C ASP A 370 23.82 -1.87 -16.06
N LYS A 371 24.90 -1.31 -16.62
CA LYS A 371 25.74 -0.32 -15.94
C LYS A 371 24.96 0.92 -15.48
N ASN A 372 23.81 1.21 -16.11
CA ASN A 372 22.97 2.36 -15.78
C ASN A 372 21.91 2.01 -14.72
N LYS A 373 21.66 0.72 -14.47
CA LYS A 373 20.63 0.19 -13.56
C LYS A 373 21.10 -1.12 -12.96
N ASN A 374 21.85 -1.07 -11.87
CA ASN A 374 22.44 -2.29 -11.29
C ASN A 374 21.44 -3.39 -10.92
N ALA A 375 20.19 -3.02 -10.62
CA ALA A 375 19.13 -3.99 -10.37
C ALA A 375 18.76 -4.80 -11.62
N HIS A 376 18.94 -4.23 -12.81
CA HIS A 376 18.71 -4.92 -14.07
C HIS A 376 19.88 -5.86 -14.36
N SER A 377 19.77 -7.10 -13.88
CA SER A 377 20.83 -8.11 -13.97
C SER A 377 20.29 -9.50 -14.29
N ARG A 378 21.13 -10.38 -14.87
CA ARG A 378 20.81 -11.81 -15.07
C ARG A 378 22.05 -12.68 -14.94
N SER A 379 21.85 -13.81 -14.26
CA SER A 379 22.84 -14.87 -14.21
C SER A 379 22.83 -15.68 -15.51
N CYS A 380 24.00 -15.88 -16.06
CA CYS A 380 24.22 -16.63 -17.29
C CYS A 380 25.55 -17.39 -17.27
N SER A 381 25.72 -18.23 -18.26
CA SER A 381 26.99 -18.87 -18.61
C SER A 381 27.29 -18.66 -20.09
N ILE A 382 28.57 -18.72 -20.47
CA ILE A 382 28.94 -18.60 -21.88
C ILE A 382 28.54 -19.88 -22.62
N GLN A 383 27.86 -19.71 -23.75
CA GLN A 383 27.51 -20.79 -24.67
C GLN A 383 28.52 -20.88 -25.81
N SER A 384 28.87 -19.75 -26.42
CA SER A 384 29.86 -19.70 -27.50
C SER A 384 30.54 -18.34 -27.59
N LEU A 385 31.73 -18.34 -28.18
CA LEU A 385 32.56 -17.17 -28.48
C LEU A 385 33.02 -17.27 -29.94
N GLN A 386 32.67 -16.29 -30.78
CA GLN A 386 33.01 -16.31 -32.20
C GLN A 386 33.50 -14.94 -32.68
N TRP A 387 34.55 -14.91 -33.51
CA TRP A 387 35.01 -13.68 -34.12
C TRP A 387 34.18 -13.30 -35.34
N ASN A 388 33.49 -12.16 -35.28
CA ASN A 388 32.72 -11.62 -36.40
C ASN A 388 33.62 -10.78 -37.31
N LYS A 389 34.16 -11.43 -38.36
CA LYS A 389 35.06 -10.76 -39.33
C LYS A 389 34.45 -9.53 -40.00
N ARG A 390 33.13 -9.48 -40.20
CA ARG A 390 32.47 -8.36 -40.89
C ARG A 390 32.43 -7.11 -40.03
N GLN A 391 32.17 -7.29 -38.73
CA GLN A 391 32.01 -6.19 -37.79
C GLN A 391 33.28 -5.93 -36.97
N GLN A 392 34.29 -6.80 -37.09
CA GLN A 392 35.55 -6.73 -36.35
C GLN A 392 35.31 -6.69 -34.82
N VAL A 393 34.40 -7.54 -34.36
CA VAL A 393 34.01 -7.71 -32.95
C VAL A 393 33.86 -9.18 -32.60
N TRP A 394 33.89 -9.50 -31.32
CA TRP A 394 33.58 -10.81 -30.78
C TRP A 394 32.08 -10.91 -30.49
N ASP A 395 31.44 -11.93 -31.05
CA ASP A 395 30.08 -12.33 -30.71
C ASP A 395 30.16 -13.34 -29.56
N VAL A 396 29.69 -12.94 -28.37
CA VAL A 396 29.64 -13.76 -27.17
C VAL A 396 28.20 -14.12 -26.87
N THR A 397 27.83 -15.37 -27.12
CA THR A 397 26.48 -15.85 -26.81
C THR A 397 26.45 -16.39 -25.38
N CYS A 398 25.56 -15.82 -24.58
CA CYS A 398 25.34 -16.16 -23.18
C CYS A 398 23.95 -16.76 -23.02
N LEU A 399 23.87 -17.91 -22.36
CA LEU A 399 22.61 -18.57 -22.03
C LEU A 399 22.19 -18.17 -20.62
N PHE A 400 20.95 -17.69 -20.46
CA PHE A 400 20.42 -17.32 -19.16
C PHE A 400 19.85 -18.52 -18.41
N ASN A 401 20.23 -18.65 -17.14
CA ASN A 401 19.94 -19.83 -16.32
C ASN A 401 18.59 -19.75 -15.57
N ASP A 402 17.62 -19.00 -16.09
CA ASP A 402 16.36 -18.69 -15.38
C ASP A 402 15.41 -19.89 -15.24
N LYS A 403 15.67 -21.02 -15.92
CA LYS A 403 14.83 -22.24 -15.88
C LYS A 403 15.22 -23.26 -14.81
N GLY A 404 16.31 -23.05 -14.07
CA GLY A 404 16.67 -23.88 -12.94
C GLY A 404 15.99 -23.39 -11.67
N SER A 405 15.23 -24.25 -10.99
CA SER A 405 14.91 -24.09 -9.57
C SER A 405 16.19 -23.69 -8.84
N TYR A 406 16.33 -22.40 -8.52
CA TYR A 406 17.43 -21.94 -7.71
C TYR A 406 17.36 -22.75 -6.41
N PRO A 407 18.40 -23.53 -6.01
CA PRO A 407 18.67 -23.59 -4.60
C PRO A 407 18.85 -22.12 -4.22
N LEU A 408 17.88 -21.57 -3.49
CA LEU A 408 17.92 -20.19 -3.04
C LEU A 408 19.25 -20.05 -2.32
N LEU A 409 20.20 -19.35 -2.94
CA LEU A 409 21.46 -19.00 -2.31
C LEU A 409 21.10 -17.92 -1.29
N GLU A 410 20.65 -18.40 -0.15
CA GLU A 410 20.29 -17.62 1.02
C GLU A 410 21.55 -16.93 1.51
N GLN A 411 21.61 -15.61 1.36
CA GLN A 411 22.61 -14.89 2.12
C GLN A 411 22.12 -14.81 3.55
N ASN A 412 22.82 -15.51 4.43
CA ASN A 412 23.08 -15.00 5.76
C ASN A 412 23.96 -13.76 5.62
N LEU A 413 23.40 -12.64 5.16
CA LEU A 413 24.04 -11.35 5.38
C LEU A 413 24.00 -11.14 6.90
N SER A 414 25.11 -11.48 7.56
CA SER A 414 25.32 -11.19 8.97
C SER A 414 25.02 -9.72 9.24
N ILE A 415 24.19 -9.50 10.26
CA ILE A 415 23.63 -8.23 10.70
C ILE A 415 24.67 -7.14 10.92
#